data_AF-A0A6I1Z0B5-F1
#
_entry.id   AF-A0A6I1Z0B5-F1
#
_cell.length_a   1.000
_cell.length_b   1.000
_cell.length_c   1.000
_cell.angle_alpha   90.00
_cell.angle_beta   90.00
_cell.angle_gamma   90.00
#
_symmetry.space_group_name_H-M   'P 1'
#
loop_
_entity.id
_entity.type
_entity.pdbx_description
1 polymer ?
#
loop_
_entity_poly.entity_id
_entity_poly.type
_entity_poly.pdbx_seq_one_letter_code
_entity_poly.pdbx_strand_id
1 'polypeptide(L)'
;MSGPPRQGADDALANEVEGYLLWQARIAEAEQRAREFTGPLEWLTTAQREEIERRYVADGLTRARADLERIAARCMSLRAEYEHRYRELRSRCLAVTLAVCAGCLAMATLSLLL
;
A
#
# COMPACT_ATOMS: atom_id res chain seq x y z
N MET A 1 21.70 -22.94 -15.47
CA MET A 1 20.28 -23.06 -15.10
C MET A 1 20.09 -22.41 -13.73
N SER A 2 19.91 -21.09 -13.71
CA SER A 2 19.70 -20.32 -12.48
C SER A 2 18.19 -20.24 -12.25
N GLY A 3 17.70 -20.91 -11.20
CA GLY A 3 16.27 -20.91 -10.88
C GLY A 3 15.78 -19.51 -10.45
N PRO A 4 14.53 -19.12 -10.75
CA PRO A 4 13.98 -17.81 -10.42
C PRO A 4 13.67 -17.65 -8.91
N PRO A 5 13.34 -16.43 -8.42
CA PRO A 5 13.45 -16.05 -7.02
C PRO A 5 12.23 -16.53 -6.22
N ARG A 6 12.32 -17.73 -5.61
CA ARG A 6 11.26 -18.29 -4.76
C ARG A 6 10.79 -17.33 -3.66
N GLN A 7 11.70 -16.58 -3.03
CA GLN A 7 11.37 -15.64 -1.96
C GLN A 7 10.42 -14.51 -2.41
N GLY A 8 10.61 -13.95 -3.60
CA GLY A 8 9.71 -12.88 -4.09
C GLY A 8 8.31 -13.39 -4.44
N ALA A 9 8.19 -14.66 -4.83
CA ALA A 9 6.89 -15.29 -5.07
C ALA A 9 6.17 -15.64 -3.75
N ASP A 10 6.93 -16.13 -2.76
CA ASP A 10 6.42 -16.44 -1.42
C ASP A 10 5.91 -15.18 -0.71
N ASP A 11 6.64 -14.06 -0.81
CA ASP A 11 6.25 -12.77 -0.23
C ASP A 11 4.99 -12.19 -0.89
N ALA A 12 4.87 -12.32 -2.22
CA ALA A 12 3.69 -11.87 -2.95
C ALA A 12 2.44 -12.66 -2.56
N LEU A 13 2.56 -13.99 -2.43
CA LEU A 13 1.48 -14.85 -1.98
C LEU A 13 1.09 -14.54 -0.53
N ALA A 14 2.06 -14.34 0.36
CA ALA A 14 1.80 -13.97 1.75
C ALA A 14 0.99 -12.66 1.85
N ASN A 15 1.36 -11.64 1.07
CA ASN A 15 0.64 -10.37 1.03
C ASN A 15 -0.79 -10.51 0.47
N GLU A 16 -1.01 -11.36 -0.53
CA GLU A 16 -2.35 -11.62 -1.06
C GLU A 16 -3.23 -12.34 -0.02
N VAL A 17 -2.67 -13.34 0.67
CA VAL A 17 -3.36 -14.05 1.76
C VAL A 17 -3.68 -13.10 2.92
N GLU A 18 -2.73 -12.25 3.33
CA GLU A 18 -2.96 -11.25 4.36
C GLU A 18 -4.11 -10.31 3.97
N GLY A 19 -4.12 -9.80 2.74
CA GLY A 19 -5.21 -8.96 2.22
C GLY A 19 -6.57 -9.67 2.24
N TYR A 20 -6.60 -10.95 1.86
CA TYR A 20 -7.82 -11.76 1.94
C TYR A 20 -8.30 -11.93 3.38
N LEU A 21 -7.40 -12.26 4.32
CA LEU A 21 -7.74 -12.46 5.73
C LEU A 21 -8.26 -11.16 6.38
N LEU A 22 -7.62 -10.03 6.09
CA LEU A 22 -8.09 -8.71 6.54
C LEU A 22 -9.49 -8.40 6.01
N TRP A 23 -9.77 -8.75 4.75
CA TRP A 23 -11.10 -8.56 4.17
C TRP A 23 -12.15 -9.48 4.81
N GLN A 24 -11.82 -10.75 5.05
CA GLN A 24 -12.73 -11.67 5.76
C GLN A 24 -13.03 -11.19 7.18
N ALA A 25 -12.02 -10.71 7.91
CA ALA A 25 -12.22 -10.10 9.23
C ALA A 25 -13.18 -8.91 9.15
N ARG A 26 -13.04 -8.06 8.12
CA ARG A 26 -13.94 -6.92 7.91
C ARG A 26 -15.39 -7.33 7.62
N ILE A 27 -15.61 -8.41 6.87
CA ILE A 27 -16.95 -8.97 6.63
C ILE A 27 -17.55 -9.43 7.97
N ALA A 28 -16.82 -10.23 8.74
CA ALA A 28 -17.28 -10.72 10.03
C ALA A 28 -17.60 -9.58 11.02
N GLU A 29 -16.76 -8.54 11.07
CA GLU A 29 -17.01 -7.32 11.85
C GLU A 29 -18.26 -6.56 11.40
N ALA A 30 -18.52 -6.49 10.09
CA ALA A 30 -19.68 -5.79 9.55
C ALA A 30 -20.97 -6.54 9.89
N GLU A 31 -20.97 -7.86 9.74
CA GLU A 31 -22.09 -8.72 10.13
C GLU A 31 -22.38 -8.65 11.63
N GLN A 32 -21.33 -8.67 12.45
CA GLN A 32 -21.47 -8.55 13.90
C GLN A 32 -22.07 -7.20 14.29
N ARG A 33 -21.57 -6.10 13.72
CA ARG A 33 -22.14 -4.76 13.95
C ARG A 33 -23.58 -4.64 13.49
N ALA A 34 -23.95 -5.30 12.39
CA ALA A 34 -25.32 -5.32 11.92
C ALA A 34 -26.26 -6.01 12.93
N ARG A 35 -25.85 -7.18 13.47
CA ARG A 35 -26.60 -7.89 14.53
C ARG A 35 -26.70 -7.08 15.82
N GLU A 36 -25.62 -6.42 16.23
CA GLU A 36 -25.61 -5.53 17.40
C GLU A 36 -26.53 -4.32 17.20
N PHE A 37 -26.57 -3.76 15.99
CA PHE A 37 -27.43 -2.64 15.65
C PHE A 37 -28.91 -3.02 15.68
N THR A 38 -29.28 -4.17 15.12
CA THR A 38 -30.68 -4.60 15.11
C THR A 38 -31.10 -5.21 16.45
N GLY A 39 -30.19 -5.78 17.24
CA GLY A 39 -30.45 -6.50 18.48
C GLY A 39 -31.50 -5.83 19.39
N PRO A 40 -31.34 -4.54 19.73
CA PRO A 40 -32.28 -3.78 20.56
C PRO A 40 -33.67 -3.52 19.93
N LEU A 41 -33.84 -3.74 18.62
CA LEU A 41 -35.07 -3.45 17.89
C LEU A 41 -36.04 -4.64 17.95
N GLU A 42 -36.57 -4.93 19.13
CA GLU A 42 -37.44 -6.10 19.39
C GLU A 42 -38.77 -6.07 18.63
N TRP A 43 -39.19 -4.91 18.13
CA TRP A 43 -40.41 -4.74 17.35
C TRP A 43 -40.29 -5.23 15.89
N LEU A 44 -39.07 -5.54 15.42
CA LEU A 44 -38.84 -6.05 14.08
C LEU A 44 -39.17 -7.53 13.97
N THR A 45 -39.87 -7.91 12.91
CA THR A 45 -39.96 -9.32 12.51
C THR A 45 -38.59 -9.84 12.04
N THR A 46 -38.37 -11.15 12.09
CA THR A 46 -37.13 -11.79 11.61
C THR A 46 -36.76 -11.38 10.18
N ALA A 47 -37.74 -11.36 9.28
CA ALA A 47 -37.51 -10.97 7.89
C ALA A 47 -37.09 -9.50 7.73
N GLN A 48 -37.67 -8.60 8.54
CA GLN A 48 -37.29 -7.18 8.54
C GLN A 48 -35.88 -6.99 9.10
N ARG A 49 -35.56 -7.70 10.19
CA ARG A 49 -34.23 -7.69 10.80
C ARG A 49 -33.15 -8.15 9.82
N GLU A 50 -33.33 -9.30 9.18
CA GLU A 50 -32.37 -9.82 8.21
C GLU A 50 -32.18 -8.89 7.01
N GLU A 51 -33.25 -8.25 6.51
CA GLU A 51 -33.13 -7.28 5.41
C GLU A 51 -32.34 -6.04 5.81
N ILE A 52 -32.58 -5.52 7.02
CA ILE A 52 -31.81 -4.39 7.56
C ILE A 52 -30.34 -4.78 7.73
N GLU A 53 -30.06 -5.94 8.30
CA GLU A 53 -28.70 -6.43 8.49
C GLU A 53 -27.96 -6.58 7.16
N ARG A 54 -28.58 -7.21 6.15
CA ARG A 54 -28.00 -7.34 4.81
C ARG A 54 -27.65 -5.98 4.20
N ARG A 55 -28.56 -5.01 4.27
CA ARG A 55 -28.31 -3.65 3.74
C ARG A 55 -27.22 -2.92 4.52
N TYR A 56 -27.21 -3.06 5.84
CA TYR A 56 -26.19 -2.47 6.70
C TYR A 56 -24.80 -3.01 6.37
N VAL A 57 -24.67 -4.34 6.24
CA VAL A 57 -23.40 -4.98 5.84
C VAL A 57 -22.98 -4.50 4.46
N ALA A 58 -23.88 -4.50 3.48
CA ALA A 58 -23.57 -4.07 2.12
C ALA A 58 -23.08 -2.61 2.04
N ASP A 59 -23.75 -1.69 2.73
CA ASP A 59 -23.33 -0.29 2.82
C ASP A 59 -21.98 -0.15 3.54
N GLY A 60 -21.81 -0.84 4.68
CA GLY A 60 -20.58 -0.83 5.44
C GLY A 60 -19.36 -1.34 4.64
N LEU A 61 -19.52 -2.43 3.90
CA LEU A 61 -18.46 -2.98 3.04
C LEU A 61 -18.18 -2.08 1.83
N THR A 62 -19.20 -1.44 1.26
CA THR A 62 -19.02 -0.48 0.15
C THR A 62 -18.18 0.71 0.60
N ARG A 63 -18.47 1.28 1.78
CA ARG A 63 -17.67 2.38 2.35
C ARG A 63 -16.25 1.95 2.68
N ALA A 64 -16.10 0.80 3.35
CA ALA A 64 -14.78 0.27 3.69
C ALA A 64 -13.89 0.06 2.46
N ARG A 65 -14.47 -0.44 1.36
CA ARG A 65 -13.77 -0.59 0.08
C ARG A 65 -13.33 0.77 -0.49
N ALA A 66 -14.24 1.75 -0.54
CA ALA A 66 -13.91 3.08 -1.05
C ALA A 66 -12.81 3.77 -0.22
N ASP A 67 -12.80 3.57 1.09
CA ASP A 67 -11.73 4.10 1.96
C ASP A 67 -10.39 3.42 1.70
N LEU A 68 -10.37 2.09 1.54
CA LEU A 68 -9.15 1.35 1.18
C LEU A 68 -8.60 1.81 -0.18
N GLU A 69 -9.46 1.97 -1.18
CA GLU A 69 -9.08 2.47 -2.51
C GLU A 69 -8.48 3.89 -2.42
N ARG A 70 -9.08 4.77 -1.61
CA ARG A 70 -8.57 6.13 -1.39
C ARG A 70 -7.21 6.12 -0.70
N ILE A 71 -7.03 5.31 0.33
CA ILE A 71 -5.76 5.18 1.06
C ILE A 71 -4.69 4.65 0.13
N ALA A 72 -4.99 3.58 -0.63
CA ALA A 72 -4.07 3.02 -1.61
C ALA A 72 -3.63 4.07 -2.64
N ALA A 73 -4.58 4.82 -3.21
CA ALA A 73 -4.28 5.91 -4.14
C ALA A 73 -3.38 6.98 -3.52
N ARG A 74 -3.62 7.36 -2.26
CA ARG A 74 -2.80 8.33 -1.54
C ARG A 74 -1.38 7.81 -1.28
N CYS A 75 -1.24 6.55 -0.86
CA CYS A 75 0.06 5.93 -0.65
C CYS A 75 0.88 5.88 -1.95
N MET A 76 0.26 5.51 -3.08
CA MET A 76 0.93 5.54 -4.38
C MET A 76 1.35 6.95 -4.79
N SER A 77 0.49 7.94 -4.59
CA SER A 77 0.80 9.34 -4.88
C SER A 77 1.98 9.85 -4.04
N LEU A 78 1.99 9.57 -2.74
CA LEU A 78 3.09 9.93 -1.85
C LEU A 78 4.39 9.26 -2.28
N ARG A 79 4.34 7.95 -2.57
CA ARG A 79 5.51 7.20 -3.05
C ARG A 79 6.09 7.81 -4.32
N ALA A 80 5.24 8.16 -5.29
CA ALA A 80 5.68 8.79 -6.53
C ALA A 80 6.34 10.16 -6.28
N GLU A 81 5.80 10.96 -5.36
CA GLU A 81 6.38 12.25 -4.97
C GLU A 81 7.77 12.08 -4.33
N TYR A 82 7.90 11.14 -3.39
CA TYR A 82 9.19 10.84 -2.75
C TYR A 82 10.22 10.27 -3.73
N GLU A 83 9.82 9.35 -4.60
CA GLU A 83 10.71 8.78 -5.63
C GLU A 83 11.16 9.85 -6.63
N HIS A 84 10.32 10.85 -6.93
CA HIS A 84 10.72 11.97 -7.76
C HIS A 84 11.80 12.82 -7.07
N ARG A 85 11.55 13.26 -5.83
CA ARG A 85 12.54 14.05 -5.06
C ARG A 85 13.84 13.29 -4.83
N TYR A 86 13.75 11.99 -4.55
CA TYR A 86 14.93 11.14 -4.39
C TYR A 86 15.75 11.03 -5.66
N ARG A 87 15.09 10.86 -6.83
CA ARG A 87 15.79 10.82 -8.12
C ARG A 87 16.52 12.13 -8.42
N GLU A 88 15.92 13.27 -8.10
CA GLU A 88 16.56 14.58 -8.26
C GLU A 88 17.77 14.74 -7.33
N LEU A 89 17.64 14.37 -6.05
CA LEU A 89 18.76 14.48 -5.12
C LEU A 89 19.90 13.52 -5.50
N ARG A 90 19.54 12.29 -5.89
CA ARG A 90 20.49 11.28 -6.37
C ARG A 90 21.24 11.76 -7.61
N SER A 91 20.55 12.35 -8.59
CA SER A 91 21.22 12.84 -9.80
C SER A 91 22.19 13.98 -9.49
N ARG A 92 21.83 14.89 -8.57
CA ARG A 92 22.74 15.95 -8.09
C ARG A 92 23.97 15.38 -7.37
N CYS A 93 23.79 14.44 -6.45
CA CYS A 93 24.91 13.79 -5.76
C CYS A 93 25.82 13.06 -6.75
N LEU A 94 25.25 12.35 -7.72
CA LEU A 94 26.02 11.67 -8.77
C LEU A 94 26.78 12.68 -9.65
N ALA A 95 26.16 13.79 -10.05
CA ALA A 95 26.84 14.82 -10.82
C ALA A 95 28.00 15.47 -10.05
N VAL A 96 27.81 15.81 -8.77
CA VAL A 96 28.86 16.38 -7.91
C VAL A 96 30.01 15.40 -7.70
N THR A 97 29.70 14.14 -7.38
CA THR A 97 30.74 13.11 -7.19
C THR A 97 31.54 12.86 -8.47
N LEU A 98 30.88 12.79 -9.63
CA LEU A 98 31.57 12.67 -10.92
C LEU A 98 32.43 13.90 -11.23
N ALA A 99 31.94 15.11 -10.96
CA ALA A 99 32.70 16.34 -11.16
C ALA A 99 33.96 16.40 -10.27
N VAL A 100 33.85 16.00 -9.00
CA VAL A 100 34.99 15.93 -8.07
C VAL A 100 36.00 14.89 -8.54
N CYS A 101 35.56 13.68 -8.91
CA CYS A 101 36.44 12.64 -9.44
C CYS A 101 37.18 13.11 -10.70
N ALA A 102 36.47 13.74 -11.64
CA ALA A 102 37.07 14.30 -12.85
C ALA A 102 38.10 15.39 -12.53
N GLY A 103 37.79 16.28 -11.58
CA GLY A 103 38.73 17.31 -11.11
C GLY A 103 39.99 16.72 -10.47
N CYS A 104 39.85 15.72 -9.60
CA CYS A 104 40.99 15.02 -9.00
C CYS A 104 41.86 14.32 -10.06
N LEU A 105 41.23 13.66 -11.05
CA LEU A 105 41.96 13.04 -12.16
C LEU A 105 42.71 14.07 -12.99
N ALA A 106 42.07 15.20 -13.32
CA ALA A 106 42.71 16.28 -14.07
C ALA A 106 43.93 16.84 -13.32
N MET A 107 43.79 17.10 -12.01
CA MET A 107 44.90 17.54 -11.17
C MET A 107 46.03 16.52 -11.11
N ALA A 108 45.73 15.23 -10.95
CA ALA A 108 46.73 14.18 -10.93
C ALA A 108 47.47 14.05 -12.27
N THR A 109 46.75 14.15 -13.39
CA THR A 109 47.38 14.15 -14.73
C THR A 109 48.27 15.36 -14.95
N LEU A 110 47.84 16.55 -14.52
CA LEU A 110 48.64 17.76 -14.59
C LEU A 110 49.92 17.62 -13.75
N SER A 111 49.83 17.08 -12.53
CA SER A 111 51.01 16.85 -11.69
C SER A 111 51.98 15.81 -12.24
N LEU A 112 51.53 14.87 -13.06
CA LEU A 112 52.40 13.88 -13.70
C LEU A 112 53.11 14.43 -14.94
N LEU A 113 52.56 15.48 -15.56
CA LEU A 113 53.11 16.11 -16.76
C LEU A 113 54.09 17.26 -16.46
N LEU A 114 54.13 17.73 -15.21
CA LEU A 114 54.89 18.89 -14.75
C LEU A 114 56.10 18.45 -13.93
#